data_AF-A0AA37QG52-F1
#
_entry.id   AF-A0AA37QG52-F1
#
_cell.length_a   1.000
_cell.length_b   1.000
_cell.length_c   1.000
_cell.angle_alpha   90.00
_cell.angle_beta   90.00
_cell.angle_gamma   90.00
#
_symmetry.space_group_name_H-M   'P 1'
#
loop_
_entity.id
_entity.type
_entity.pdbx_description
1 polymer ?
#
loop_
_entity_poly.entity_id
_entity_poly.type
_entity_poly.pdbx_seq_one_letter_code
_entity_poly.pdbx_strand_id
1 'polypeptide(L)'
;MPRLNQARLAWLTRLLAVAVLLAFTIEPAAAQPDTVALRAQVCDTAIQAVTAGTWQAGKTWAPTYLSRCGQSGRQTLAAGVRTARSTTDSTTLAEMFGSAALTGDTAVFEALADVALNATGTAASRVYAIHALLGFYEPGRDFSPAGLVALTAPADCWPTAGSRLAPHAVTTVGVTRRAQVRTAVEALAGTLGAPPPVRTAAACVAAAGVRDPA
;
A
#
# COMPACT_ATOMS: atom_id res chain seq x y z
N MET A 1 56.85 48.93 -31.00
CA MET A 1 55.45 48.59 -31.37
C MET A 1 55.29 47.07 -31.34
N PRO A 2 54.68 46.49 -30.29
CA PRO A 2 54.55 45.03 -30.18
C PRO A 2 53.36 44.54 -30.99
N ARG A 3 53.61 43.65 -31.96
CA ARG A 3 52.57 42.95 -32.72
C ARG A 3 51.91 41.90 -31.82
N LEU A 4 50.72 42.23 -31.31
CA LEU A 4 49.87 41.26 -30.62
C LEU A 4 49.49 40.14 -31.59
N ASN A 5 49.93 38.93 -31.25
CA ASN A 5 49.75 37.70 -32.03
C ASN A 5 48.24 37.42 -32.23
N GLN A 6 47.75 37.57 -33.47
CA GLN A 6 46.34 37.30 -33.84
C GLN A 6 45.87 35.89 -33.44
N ALA A 7 46.80 34.93 -33.30
CA ALA A 7 46.51 33.59 -32.80
C ALA A 7 45.99 33.56 -31.35
N ARG A 8 46.38 34.52 -30.49
CA ARG A 8 45.90 34.58 -29.10
C ARG A 8 44.49 35.16 -28.97
N LEU A 9 44.10 36.08 -29.86
CA LEU A 9 42.73 36.61 -29.89
C LEU A 9 41.70 35.55 -30.32
N ALA A 10 42.06 34.69 -31.27
CA ALA A 10 41.16 33.63 -31.77
C ALA A 10 40.91 32.52 -30.72
N TRP A 11 41.87 32.28 -29.83
CA TRP A 11 41.71 31.32 -28.74
C TRP A 11 40.82 31.86 -27.61
N LEU A 12 40.95 33.15 -27.28
CA LEU A 12 40.12 33.79 -26.25
C LEU A 12 38.65 33.88 -26.65
N THR A 13 38.34 34.15 -27.92
CA THR A 13 36.94 34.20 -28.40
C THR A 13 36.27 32.83 -28.41
N ARG A 14 37.02 31.75 -28.70
CA ARG A 14 36.47 30.37 -28.64
C ARG A 14 36.19 29.91 -27.21
N LEU A 15 37.03 30.29 -26.25
CA LEU A 15 36.78 29.98 -24.84
C LEU A 15 35.57 30.76 -24.27
N LEU A 16 35.38 32.02 -24.69
CA LEU A 16 34.20 32.79 -24.30
C LEU A 16 32.90 32.20 -24.88
N ALA A 17 32.91 31.74 -26.12
CA ALA A 17 31.72 31.15 -26.75
C ALA A 17 31.28 29.84 -26.07
N VAL A 18 32.22 29.01 -25.62
CA VAL A 18 31.93 27.77 -24.86
C VAL A 18 31.43 28.09 -23.45
N ALA A 19 31.98 29.10 -22.78
CA ALA A 19 31.53 29.52 -21.46
C ALA A 19 30.12 30.14 -21.48
N VAL A 20 29.76 30.88 -22.53
CA VAL A 20 28.40 31.42 -22.70
C VAL A 20 27.39 30.32 -23.03
N LEU A 21 27.76 29.31 -23.84
CA LEU A 21 26.88 28.17 -24.11
C LEU A 21 26.64 27.27 -22.88
N LEU A 22 27.64 27.12 -22.00
CA LEU A 22 27.49 26.37 -20.73
C LEU A 22 26.70 27.12 -19.65
N ALA A 23 26.57 28.44 -19.76
CA ALA A 23 25.78 29.25 -18.81
C ALA A 23 24.27 29.19 -19.09
N PHE A 24 23.84 28.71 -20.26
CA PHE A 24 22.42 28.65 -20.65
C PHE A 24 21.76 27.28 -20.50
N THR A 25 22.46 26.25 -19.98
CA THR A 25 21.91 24.89 -19.82
C THR A 25 21.86 24.40 -18.38
N ILE A 26 22.02 25.28 -17.41
CA ILE A 26 21.80 24.97 -16.00
C ILE A 26 20.78 25.97 -15.46
N GLU A 27 19.56 25.90 -15.96
CA GLU A 27 18.43 26.22 -15.08
C GLU A 27 18.51 25.19 -13.95
N PRO A 28 18.80 25.57 -12.69
CA PRO A 28 18.56 24.66 -11.60
C PRO A 28 17.08 24.33 -11.72
N ALA A 29 16.76 23.05 -11.98
CA ALA A 29 15.40 22.56 -11.83
C ALA A 29 14.96 23.07 -10.46
N ALA A 30 14.11 24.09 -10.44
CA ALA A 30 13.66 24.71 -9.22
C ALA A 30 13.10 23.55 -8.42
N ALA A 31 13.83 23.13 -7.37
CA ALA A 31 13.45 22.00 -6.55
C ALA A 31 12.12 22.39 -5.94
N GLN A 32 11.01 21.99 -6.58
CA GLN A 32 9.68 22.55 -6.37
C GLN A 32 9.36 22.50 -4.88
N PRO A 33 9.57 23.60 -4.13
CA PRO A 33 9.46 23.58 -2.68
C PRO A 33 8.02 23.25 -2.28
N ASP A 34 7.10 23.72 -3.11
CA ASP A 34 5.66 23.53 -3.02
C ASP A 34 5.26 22.06 -3.02
N THR A 35 5.99 21.17 -3.70
CA THR A 35 5.62 19.74 -3.74
C THR A 35 5.97 19.00 -2.46
N VAL A 36 7.04 19.39 -1.77
CA VAL A 36 7.44 18.79 -0.49
C VAL A 36 6.55 19.30 0.64
N ALA A 37 6.27 20.60 0.68
CA ALA A 37 5.36 21.21 1.64
C ALA A 37 3.92 20.69 1.47
N LEU A 38 3.42 20.59 0.23
CA LEU A 38 2.12 20.00 -0.07
C LEU A 38 2.07 18.53 0.33
N ARG A 39 3.14 17.76 0.08
CA ARG A 39 3.19 16.34 0.49
C ARG A 39 3.18 16.20 2.02
N ALA A 40 3.90 17.04 2.75
CA ALA A 40 3.87 17.05 4.21
C ALA A 40 2.46 17.37 4.73
N GLN A 41 1.82 18.42 4.19
CA GLN A 41 0.47 18.81 4.58
C GLN A 41 -0.59 17.74 4.29
N VAL A 42 -0.51 17.09 3.13
CA VAL A 42 -1.41 15.98 2.76
C VAL A 42 -1.20 14.79 3.68
N CYS A 43 0.04 14.48 4.03
CA CYS A 43 0.36 13.41 4.98
C CYS A 43 -0.14 13.70 6.39
N ASP A 44 0.04 14.91 6.89
CA ASP A 44 -0.47 15.31 8.20
C ASP A 44 -2.00 15.24 8.25
N THR A 45 -2.67 15.69 7.19
CA THR A 45 -4.12 15.64 7.08
C THR A 45 -4.62 14.19 7.00
N ALA A 46 -3.94 13.33 6.25
CA ALA A 46 -4.27 11.90 6.17
C ALA A 46 -4.08 11.21 7.52
N ILE A 47 -2.99 11.53 8.23
CA ILE A 47 -2.70 10.99 9.55
C ILE A 47 -3.80 11.40 10.52
N GLN A 48 -4.16 12.69 10.56
CA GLN A 48 -5.23 13.21 11.42
C GLN A 48 -6.59 12.59 11.12
N ALA A 49 -6.94 12.42 9.83
CA ALA A 49 -8.19 11.81 9.43
C ALA A 49 -8.32 10.39 9.99
N VAL A 50 -7.24 9.62 9.91
CA VAL A 50 -7.16 8.25 10.42
C VAL A 50 -7.14 8.18 11.95
N THR A 51 -6.31 8.99 12.61
CA THR A 51 -6.19 8.97 14.07
C THR A 51 -7.44 9.46 14.77
N ALA A 52 -8.18 10.39 14.17
CA ALA A 52 -9.49 10.83 14.67
C ALA A 52 -10.60 9.77 14.52
N GLY A 53 -10.30 8.59 13.98
CA GLY A 53 -11.31 7.57 13.67
C GLY A 53 -12.27 7.99 12.57
N THR A 54 -11.99 9.10 11.87
CA THR A 54 -12.81 9.59 10.76
C THR A 54 -12.45 8.88 9.46
N TRP A 55 -12.72 7.58 9.43
CA TRP A 55 -12.63 6.73 8.25
C TRP A 55 -13.85 6.80 7.33
N GLN A 56 -14.79 7.71 7.66
CA GLN A 56 -16.08 7.82 7.02
C GLN A 56 -15.99 8.16 5.52
N ALA A 57 -17.06 7.81 4.81
CA ALA A 57 -17.33 8.21 3.44
C ALA A 57 -17.03 9.71 3.21
N GLY A 58 -16.17 10.00 2.23
CA GLY A 58 -15.66 11.34 1.92
C GLY A 58 -14.20 11.58 2.32
N LYS A 59 -13.61 10.75 3.19
CA LYS A 59 -12.16 10.76 3.52
C LYS A 59 -11.42 9.50 3.07
N THR A 60 -12.04 8.80 2.13
CA THR A 60 -11.60 7.57 1.44
C THR A 60 -10.22 7.68 0.79
N TRP A 61 -9.77 8.92 0.55
CA TRP A 61 -8.46 9.25 0.05
C TRP A 61 -7.35 9.01 1.10
N ALA A 62 -7.60 9.25 2.39
CA ALA A 62 -6.56 9.28 3.42
C ALA A 62 -5.72 7.99 3.49
N PRO A 63 -6.31 6.77 3.47
CA PRO A 63 -5.54 5.53 3.51
C PRO A 63 -4.64 5.35 2.27
N THR A 64 -5.10 5.77 1.10
CA THR A 64 -4.31 5.76 -0.14
C THR A 64 -3.10 6.67 -0.04
N TYR A 65 -3.26 7.86 0.55
CA TYR A 65 -2.16 8.81 0.72
C TYR A 65 -1.18 8.41 1.82
N LEU A 66 -1.61 7.73 2.89
CA LEU A 66 -0.72 7.22 3.94
C LEU A 66 0.38 6.30 3.38
N SER A 67 0.09 5.51 2.35
CA SER A 67 1.10 4.68 1.67
C SER A 67 2.28 5.50 1.10
N ARG A 68 2.04 6.78 0.78
CA ARG A 68 3.01 7.73 0.22
C ARG A 68 3.73 8.56 1.28
N CYS A 69 3.33 8.44 2.55
CA CYS A 69 3.84 9.22 3.67
C CYS A 69 5.03 8.56 4.39
N GLY A 70 5.67 7.56 3.77
CA GLY A 70 6.82 6.88 4.35
C GLY A 70 6.47 6.12 5.63
N GLN A 71 7.37 6.13 6.61
CA GLN A 71 7.23 5.32 7.83
C GLN A 71 6.05 5.75 8.71
N SER A 72 5.84 7.06 8.91
CA SER A 72 4.73 7.57 9.73
C SER A 72 3.39 7.14 9.15
N GLY A 73 3.23 7.25 7.83
CA GLY A 73 2.02 6.80 7.14
C GLY A 73 1.70 5.33 7.34
N ARG A 74 2.72 4.46 7.26
CA ARG A 74 2.57 3.01 7.46
C ARG A 74 2.23 2.65 8.91
N GLN A 75 2.85 3.32 9.88
CA GLN A 75 2.51 3.16 11.30
C GLN A 75 1.08 3.61 11.60
N THR A 76 0.66 4.76 11.05
CA THR A 76 -0.70 5.27 11.20
C THR A 76 -1.72 4.35 10.55
N LEU A 77 -1.44 3.82 9.36
CA LEU A 77 -2.31 2.85 8.70
C LEU A 77 -2.42 1.56 9.52
N ALA A 78 -1.30 1.03 10.04
CA ALA A 78 -1.30 -0.17 10.89
C ALA A 78 -2.10 0.05 12.20
N ALA A 79 -1.97 1.21 12.83
CA ALA A 79 -2.80 1.58 13.98
C ALA A 79 -4.28 1.63 13.58
N GLY A 80 -4.57 2.22 12.43
CA GLY A 80 -5.91 2.30 11.86
C GLY A 80 -6.59 0.97 11.62
N VAL A 81 -5.89 0.05 10.97
CA VAL A 81 -6.34 -1.34 10.76
C VAL A 81 -6.76 -1.98 12.08
N ARG A 82 -5.96 -1.82 13.15
CA ARG A 82 -6.31 -2.37 14.47
C ARG A 82 -7.56 -1.71 15.06
N THR A 83 -7.76 -0.41 14.87
CA THR A 83 -8.98 0.27 15.34
C THR A 83 -10.23 -0.19 14.60
N ALA A 84 -10.11 -0.68 13.36
CA ALA A 84 -11.23 -1.21 12.61
C ALA A 84 -11.74 -2.57 13.11
N ARG A 85 -11.11 -3.20 14.11
CA ARG A 85 -11.55 -4.50 14.66
C ARG A 85 -13.03 -4.57 15.08
N SER A 86 -13.62 -3.42 15.44
CA SER A 86 -14.99 -3.29 15.92
C SER A 86 -15.96 -2.68 14.91
N THR A 87 -15.49 -2.27 13.72
CA THR A 87 -16.38 -1.66 12.72
C THR A 87 -17.16 -2.74 11.96
N THR A 88 -18.35 -2.37 11.49
CA THR A 88 -19.16 -3.17 10.55
C THR A 88 -19.49 -2.40 9.27
N ASP A 89 -19.03 -1.15 9.16
CA ASP A 89 -19.20 -0.34 7.96
C ASP A 89 -18.34 -0.90 6.81
N SER A 90 -19.00 -1.53 5.86
CA SER A 90 -18.37 -2.17 4.70
C SER A 90 -17.60 -1.21 3.80
N THR A 91 -18.00 0.08 3.75
CA THR A 91 -17.31 1.10 2.93
C THR A 91 -15.96 1.44 3.57
N THR A 92 -16.00 1.76 4.87
CA THR A 92 -14.79 1.96 5.68
C THR A 92 -13.84 0.76 5.60
N LEU A 93 -14.39 -0.46 5.73
CA LEU A 93 -13.60 -1.69 5.64
C LEU A 93 -12.97 -1.88 4.26
N ALA A 94 -13.72 -1.67 3.17
CA ALA A 94 -13.21 -1.82 1.82
C ALA A 94 -12.01 -0.93 1.53
N GLU A 95 -12.11 0.33 1.89
CA GLU A 95 -11.07 1.31 1.59
C GLU A 95 -9.83 1.10 2.45
N MET A 96 -10.03 0.82 3.74
CA MET A 96 -8.93 0.63 4.68
C MET A 96 -8.14 -0.62 4.36
N PHE A 97 -8.82 -1.76 4.21
CA PHE A 97 -8.17 -3.05 3.96
C PHE A 97 -7.63 -3.15 2.53
N GLY A 98 -8.31 -2.53 1.55
CA GLY A 98 -7.79 -2.40 0.19
C GLY A 98 -6.49 -1.59 0.15
N SER A 99 -6.42 -0.47 0.87
CA SER A 99 -5.19 0.33 0.95
C SER A 99 -4.08 -0.38 1.71
N ALA A 100 -4.42 -1.11 2.77
CA ALA A 100 -3.46 -1.91 3.55
C ALA A 100 -2.77 -2.99 2.71
N ALA A 101 -3.54 -3.69 1.86
CA ALA A 101 -3.04 -4.75 0.97
C ALA A 101 -1.98 -4.25 -0.03
N LEU A 102 -2.00 -2.96 -0.38
CA LEU A 102 -1.07 -2.35 -1.37
C LEU A 102 0.26 -1.88 -0.77
N THR A 103 0.42 -1.92 0.56
CA THR A 103 1.60 -1.30 1.19
C THR A 103 2.85 -2.16 1.18
N GLY A 104 2.72 -3.48 1.17
CA GLY A 104 3.86 -4.41 1.35
C GLY A 104 4.54 -4.31 2.73
N ASP A 105 4.00 -3.54 3.68
CA ASP A 105 4.67 -3.21 4.93
C ASP A 105 4.47 -4.27 6.02
N THR A 106 5.53 -4.53 6.79
CA THR A 106 5.50 -5.53 7.87
C THR A 106 4.56 -5.16 9.01
N ALA A 107 4.52 -3.89 9.44
CA ALA A 107 3.66 -3.47 10.54
C ALA A 107 2.18 -3.49 10.12
N VAL A 108 1.90 -3.16 8.86
CA VAL A 108 0.55 -3.29 8.28
C VAL A 108 0.15 -4.76 8.19
N PHE A 109 1.03 -5.64 7.71
CA PHE A 109 0.80 -7.09 7.69
C PHE A 109 0.49 -7.65 9.09
N GLU A 110 1.27 -7.27 10.11
CA GLU A 110 1.02 -7.67 11.50
C GLU A 110 -0.31 -7.16 12.02
N ALA A 111 -0.70 -5.91 11.70
CA ALA A 111 -1.99 -5.37 12.08
C ALA A 111 -3.15 -6.13 11.42
N LEU A 112 -3.01 -6.51 10.14
CA LEU A 112 -3.99 -7.33 9.44
C LEU A 112 -4.12 -8.73 10.08
N ALA A 113 -2.99 -9.37 10.40
CA ALA A 113 -2.98 -10.67 11.07
C ALA A 113 -3.64 -10.59 12.47
N ASP A 114 -3.34 -9.54 13.24
CA ASP A 114 -3.99 -9.28 14.53
C ASP A 114 -5.50 -9.18 14.38
N VAL A 115 -6.00 -8.38 13.43
CA VAL A 115 -7.46 -8.27 13.20
C VAL A 115 -8.06 -9.60 12.74
N ALA A 116 -7.45 -10.29 11.78
CA ALA A 116 -7.98 -11.55 11.23
C ALA A 116 -8.15 -12.64 12.31
N LEU A 117 -7.14 -12.77 13.17
CA LEU A 117 -7.07 -13.80 14.20
C LEU A 117 -7.82 -13.43 15.49
N ASN A 118 -8.20 -12.17 15.67
CA ASN A 118 -8.86 -11.71 16.89
C ASN A 118 -10.32 -12.22 16.97
N ALA A 119 -10.56 -13.17 17.88
CA ALA A 119 -11.88 -13.77 18.09
C ALA A 119 -12.94 -12.80 18.64
N THR A 120 -12.55 -11.67 19.25
CA THR A 120 -13.48 -10.66 19.79
C THR A 120 -13.82 -9.57 18.77
N GLY A 121 -13.16 -9.53 17.62
CA GLY A 121 -13.47 -8.62 16.52
C GLY A 121 -14.75 -9.00 15.76
N THR A 122 -15.31 -8.06 15.00
CA THR A 122 -16.49 -8.34 14.18
C THR A 122 -16.13 -9.32 13.06
N ALA A 123 -17.09 -10.16 12.65
CA ALA A 123 -16.89 -11.07 11.54
C ALA A 123 -16.53 -10.32 10.24
N ALA A 124 -17.12 -9.15 10.01
CA ALA A 124 -16.84 -8.31 8.86
C ALA A 124 -15.37 -7.87 8.83
N SER A 125 -14.86 -7.23 9.88
CA SER A 125 -13.47 -6.77 9.93
C SER A 125 -12.47 -7.91 9.75
N ARG A 126 -12.75 -9.08 10.34
CA ARG A 126 -11.92 -10.28 10.20
C ARG A 126 -11.88 -10.79 8.76
N VAL A 127 -13.02 -10.81 8.07
CA VAL A 127 -13.11 -11.22 6.65
C VAL A 127 -12.30 -10.28 5.76
N TYR A 128 -12.47 -8.97 5.92
CA TYR A 128 -11.69 -7.98 5.15
C TYR A 128 -10.19 -8.07 5.45
N ALA A 129 -9.80 -8.36 6.70
CA ALA A 129 -8.41 -8.60 7.07
C ALA A 129 -7.81 -9.83 6.39
N ILE A 130 -8.54 -10.95 6.38
CA ILE A 130 -8.13 -12.17 5.68
C ILE A 130 -7.92 -11.91 4.19
N HIS A 131 -8.81 -11.16 3.55
CA HIS A 131 -8.67 -10.81 2.14
C HIS A 131 -7.50 -9.85 1.86
N ALA A 132 -7.27 -8.87 2.73
CA ALA A 132 -6.09 -8.02 2.60
C ALA A 132 -4.80 -8.83 2.72
N LEU A 133 -4.76 -9.84 3.59
CA LEU A 133 -3.62 -10.78 3.68
C LEU A 133 -3.43 -11.59 2.39
N LEU A 134 -4.49 -11.95 1.65
CA LEU A 134 -4.36 -12.58 0.32
C LEU A 134 -3.57 -11.70 -0.65
N GLY A 135 -3.75 -10.37 -0.61
CA GLY A 135 -2.95 -9.44 -1.41
C GLY A 135 -1.44 -9.49 -1.13
N PHE A 136 -1.03 -9.90 0.07
CA PHE A 136 0.37 -10.12 0.42
C PHE A 136 0.92 -11.48 -0.07
N TYR A 137 0.05 -12.47 -0.31
CA TYR A 137 0.42 -13.77 -0.87
C TYR A 137 0.40 -13.75 -2.40
N GLU A 138 -0.55 -13.05 -3.00
CA GLU A 138 -0.69 -12.88 -4.46
C GLU A 138 -0.62 -11.40 -4.86
N PRO A 139 0.57 -10.78 -4.75
CA PRO A 139 0.73 -9.37 -5.10
C PRO A 139 0.37 -9.11 -6.56
N GLY A 140 -0.32 -7.99 -6.80
CA GLY A 140 -0.77 -7.59 -8.13
C GLY A 140 -2.12 -8.19 -8.55
N ARG A 141 -2.76 -9.02 -7.73
CA ARG A 141 -4.17 -9.38 -7.90
C ARG A 141 -5.07 -8.42 -7.12
N ASP A 142 -6.10 -7.91 -7.78
CA ASP A 142 -7.12 -7.10 -7.15
C ASP A 142 -8.16 -7.99 -6.47
N PHE A 143 -8.07 -8.14 -5.15
CA PHE A 143 -9.15 -8.73 -4.36
C PHE A 143 -10.12 -7.61 -3.98
N SER A 144 -10.94 -7.19 -4.95
CA SER A 144 -11.89 -6.09 -4.76
C SER A 144 -12.83 -6.39 -3.59
N PRO A 145 -12.87 -5.55 -2.54
CA PRO A 145 -13.68 -5.81 -1.36
C PRO A 145 -15.20 -5.81 -1.64
N ALA A 146 -15.64 -5.18 -2.74
CA ALA A 146 -17.05 -5.15 -3.14
C ALA A 146 -17.59 -6.52 -3.58
N GLY A 147 -16.74 -7.39 -4.16
CA GLY A 147 -17.09 -8.78 -4.46
C GLY A 147 -17.13 -9.67 -3.22
N LEU A 148 -16.51 -9.23 -2.12
CA LEU A 148 -16.18 -10.08 -0.97
C LEU A 148 -17.27 -10.10 0.12
N VAL A 149 -18.14 -9.09 0.16
CA VAL A 149 -19.30 -9.04 1.08
C VAL A 149 -20.38 -10.08 0.69
N ALA A 150 -20.36 -10.55 -0.56
CA ALA A 150 -21.33 -11.50 -1.11
C ALA A 150 -20.81 -12.95 -1.17
N LEU A 151 -19.63 -13.25 -0.60
CA LEU A 151 -19.05 -14.59 -0.68
C LEU A 151 -19.90 -15.61 0.06
N THR A 152 -20.43 -16.57 -0.68
CA THR A 152 -21.14 -17.73 -0.10
C THR A 152 -20.33 -19.01 -0.21
N ALA A 153 -19.34 -19.05 -1.12
CA ALA A 153 -18.45 -20.19 -1.31
C ALA A 153 -16.96 -19.80 -1.48
N PRO A 154 -16.01 -20.71 -1.16
CA PRO A 154 -14.58 -20.47 -1.37
C PRO A 154 -14.18 -20.24 -2.84
N ALA A 155 -14.97 -20.76 -3.78
CA ALA A 155 -14.74 -20.56 -5.22
C ALA A 155 -14.94 -19.09 -5.64
N ASP A 156 -15.76 -18.34 -4.91
CA ASP A 156 -16.11 -16.96 -5.20
C ASP A 156 -15.00 -15.98 -4.77
N CYS A 157 -13.99 -16.44 -4.01
CA CYS A 157 -12.92 -15.60 -3.49
C CYS A 157 -11.91 -15.12 -4.53
N TRP A 158 -11.94 -15.69 -5.72
CA TRP A 158 -11.01 -15.34 -6.78
C TRP A 158 -11.57 -14.16 -7.58
N PRO A 159 -10.76 -13.11 -7.85
CA PRO A 159 -11.20 -12.08 -8.78
C PRO A 159 -11.53 -12.70 -10.13
N THR A 160 -12.61 -12.23 -10.75
CA THR A 160 -12.86 -12.45 -12.17
C THR A 160 -11.61 -12.05 -12.93
N ALA A 161 -11.11 -12.94 -13.78
CA ALA A 161 -9.85 -12.76 -14.49
C ALA A 161 -9.80 -11.40 -15.21
N GLY A 162 -8.98 -10.46 -14.75
CA GLY A 162 -8.84 -9.16 -15.43
C GLY A 162 -8.16 -8.05 -14.63
N SER A 163 -8.38 -7.93 -13.32
CA SER A 163 -7.84 -6.81 -12.54
C SER A 163 -6.47 -7.13 -11.97
N ARG A 164 -5.45 -6.96 -12.82
CA ARG A 164 -4.05 -6.88 -12.38
C ARG A 164 -3.74 -5.43 -12.03
N LEU A 165 -3.40 -5.16 -10.77
CA LEU A 165 -2.83 -3.88 -10.39
C LEU A 165 -1.34 -3.86 -10.74
N ALA A 166 -0.85 -2.73 -11.24
CA ALA A 166 0.59 -2.54 -11.43
C ALA A 166 1.30 -2.78 -10.09
N PRO A 167 2.34 -3.63 -10.04
CA PRO A 167 2.99 -4.00 -8.78
C PRO A 167 3.74 -2.79 -8.22
N HIS A 168 3.06 -1.97 -7.42
CA HIS A 168 3.70 -0.97 -6.60
C HIS A 168 4.09 -1.64 -5.28
N ALA A 169 5.41 -1.78 -5.11
CA ALA A 169 6.07 -2.17 -3.86
C ALA A 169 5.70 -3.56 -3.28
N VAL A 170 6.03 -4.61 -4.01
CA VAL A 170 6.18 -5.94 -3.42
C VAL A 170 7.53 -6.03 -2.72
N THR A 171 7.65 -5.51 -1.50
CA THR A 171 8.86 -5.72 -0.71
C THR A 171 8.58 -5.81 0.79
N THR A 172 9.29 -6.74 1.43
CA THR A 172 9.65 -6.83 2.86
C THR A 172 8.76 -7.55 3.87
N VAL A 173 7.76 -8.36 3.49
CA VAL A 173 7.25 -9.39 4.44
C VAL A 173 8.07 -10.67 4.30
N GLY A 174 8.84 -11.00 5.33
CA GLY A 174 9.69 -12.20 5.37
C GLY A 174 8.88 -13.48 5.11
N VAL A 175 9.46 -14.40 4.31
CA VAL A 175 8.82 -15.67 3.88
C VAL A 175 8.30 -16.47 5.09
N THR A 176 9.09 -16.57 6.16
CA THR A 176 8.73 -17.30 7.39
C THR A 176 7.46 -16.73 8.04
N ARG A 177 7.34 -15.41 8.08
CA ARG A 177 6.20 -14.74 8.72
C ARG A 177 4.92 -14.89 7.87
N ARG A 178 5.06 -14.84 6.54
CA ARG A 178 3.99 -15.18 5.60
C ARG A 178 3.53 -16.62 5.81
N ALA A 179 4.45 -17.59 5.91
CA ALA A 179 4.10 -18.98 6.16
C ALA A 179 3.33 -19.19 7.48
N GLN A 180 3.78 -18.55 8.57
CA GLN A 180 3.12 -18.64 9.88
C GLN A 180 1.69 -18.09 9.87
N VAL A 181 1.48 -16.90 9.30
CA VAL A 181 0.14 -16.31 9.21
C VAL A 181 -0.75 -17.13 8.28
N ARG A 182 -0.21 -17.66 7.18
CA ARG A 182 -0.95 -18.58 6.30
C ARG A 182 -1.46 -19.77 7.09
N THR A 183 -0.59 -20.48 7.81
CA THR A 183 -0.99 -21.63 8.64
C THR A 183 -2.04 -21.25 9.69
N ALA A 184 -1.90 -20.09 10.34
CA ALA A 184 -2.87 -19.63 11.33
C ALA A 184 -4.24 -19.32 10.70
N VAL A 185 -4.26 -18.69 9.52
CA VAL A 185 -5.51 -18.39 8.81
C VAL A 185 -6.13 -19.67 8.25
N GLU A 186 -5.35 -20.60 7.69
CA GLU A 186 -5.85 -21.90 7.23
C GLU A 186 -6.52 -22.69 8.36
N ALA A 187 -5.95 -22.66 9.57
CA ALA A 187 -6.55 -23.29 10.73
C ALA A 187 -7.95 -22.72 11.07
N LEU A 188 -8.21 -21.44 10.77
CA LEU A 188 -9.53 -20.84 10.98
C LEU A 188 -10.61 -21.49 10.10
N ALA A 189 -10.27 -22.01 8.91
CA ALA A 189 -11.24 -22.64 8.01
C ALA A 189 -11.92 -23.86 8.64
N GLY A 190 -11.19 -24.62 9.48
CA GLY A 190 -11.69 -25.79 10.21
C GLY A 190 -12.20 -25.51 11.62
N THR A 191 -12.07 -24.28 12.14
CA THR A 191 -12.37 -23.98 13.54
C THR A 191 -13.86 -23.75 13.76
N LEU A 192 -14.55 -24.65 14.48
CA LEU A 192 -16.00 -24.54 14.75
C LEU A 192 -16.40 -23.26 15.49
N GLY A 193 -15.50 -22.70 16.32
CA GLY A 193 -15.73 -21.43 17.02
C GLY A 193 -15.60 -20.18 16.16
N ALA A 194 -15.11 -20.28 14.91
CA ALA A 194 -15.07 -19.16 13.99
C ALA A 194 -16.43 -18.99 13.27
N PRO A 195 -16.95 -17.75 13.12
CA PRO A 195 -18.17 -17.50 12.36
C PRO A 195 -18.07 -18.03 10.92
N PRO A 196 -19.17 -18.55 10.33
CA PRO A 196 -19.16 -19.07 8.96
C PRO A 196 -18.46 -18.17 7.91
N PRO A 197 -18.70 -16.85 7.84
CA PRO A 197 -18.03 -16.02 6.84
C PRO A 197 -16.51 -15.93 7.05
N VAL A 198 -16.03 -16.00 8.30
CA VAL A 198 -14.59 -16.04 8.61
C VAL A 198 -13.99 -17.36 8.13
N ARG A 199 -14.68 -18.48 8.33
CA ARG A 199 -14.23 -19.79 7.84
C ARG A 199 -14.17 -19.83 6.32
N THR A 200 -15.18 -19.28 5.63
CA THR A 200 -15.20 -19.19 4.17
C THR A 200 -14.03 -18.37 3.65
N ALA A 201 -13.80 -17.18 4.20
CA ALA A 201 -12.65 -16.34 3.82
C ALA A 201 -11.30 -17.04 4.09
N ALA A 202 -11.17 -17.72 5.24
CA ALA A 202 -9.98 -18.50 5.59
C ALA A 202 -9.73 -19.66 4.61
N ALA A 203 -10.78 -20.35 4.17
CA ALA A 203 -10.68 -21.41 3.17
C ALA A 203 -10.13 -20.90 1.83
N CYS A 204 -10.30 -19.61 1.53
CA CYS A 204 -9.75 -19.00 0.33
C CYS A 204 -8.23 -18.81 0.39
N VAL A 205 -7.67 -18.56 1.58
CA VAL A 205 -6.21 -18.59 1.80
C VAL A 205 -5.65 -19.99 1.59
N ALA A 206 -6.34 -21.01 2.11
CA ALA A 206 -5.95 -22.40 1.88
C ALA A 206 -5.96 -22.78 0.40
N ALA A 207 -6.97 -22.33 -0.36
CA ALA A 207 -7.07 -22.57 -1.79
C ALA A 207 -5.99 -21.82 -2.61
N ALA A 208 -5.53 -20.65 -2.15
CA ALA A 208 -4.46 -19.90 -2.81
C ALA A 208 -3.09 -20.54 -2.64
N GLY A 209 -2.81 -21.14 -1.48
CA GLY A 209 -1.55 -21.87 -1.21
C GLY A 209 -1.32 -23.09 -2.10
N VAL A 210 -2.35 -23.60 -2.79
CA VAL A 210 -2.22 -24.71 -3.76
C VAL A 210 -1.65 -24.23 -5.11
N ARG A 211 -1.60 -22.91 -5.34
CA ARG A 211 -1.10 -22.29 -6.59
C ARG A 211 0.25 -21.60 -6.43
N ASP A 212 1.12 -22.08 -5.53
CA ASP A 212 2.49 -21.56 -5.47
C ASP A 212 3.12 -21.64 -6.88
N PRO A 213 3.65 -20.53 -7.43
CA PRO A 213 4.42 -20.60 -8.66
C PRO A 213 5.70 -21.39 -8.36
N ALA A 214 5.87 -22.50 -9.07
CA ALA A 214 7.12 -23.24 -9.13
C ALA A 214 8.30 -22.33 -9.54
#